data_AF-A0A958LXU5-F1
#
_entry.id   AF-A0A958LXU5-F1
#
_cell.length_a   1.000
_cell.length_b   1.000
_cell.length_c   1.000
_cell.angle_alpha   90.00
_cell.angle_beta   90.00
_cell.angle_gamma   90.00
#
_symmetry.space_group_name_H-M   'P 1'
#
loop_
_entity.id
_entity.type
_entity.pdbx_description
1 polymer ?
#
loop_
_entity_poly.entity_id
_entity_poly.type
_entity_poly.pdbx_seq_one_letter_code
_entity_poly.pdbx_strand_id
1 'polypeptide(L)'
;IGRAHVKTPDSGAADSFNINNLKFANHLTEFKFVICSEKDFDWSENFCRQHDLFSKYTVLYSPSFGKISERWLAEKILEKNSISRLQLQLHKIIWSPDARGV
;
A
#
# COMPACT_ATOMS: atom_id res chain seq x y z
N ILE A 1 5.09 -11.03 -13.01
CA ILE A 1 4.57 -9.76 -12.45
C ILE A 1 5.19 -9.61 -11.06
N GLY A 2 6.05 -8.63 -10.86
CA GLY A 2 6.70 -8.40 -9.57
C GLY A 2 5.80 -7.55 -8.68
N ARG A 3 5.55 -8.00 -7.43
CA ARG A 3 4.84 -7.19 -6.43
C ARG A 3 5.82 -6.80 -5.34
N ALA A 4 6.02 -5.51 -5.15
CA ALA A 4 6.84 -4.97 -4.07
C ALA A 4 5.93 -4.50 -2.93
N HIS A 5 6.21 -4.98 -1.72
CA HIS A 5 5.53 -4.54 -0.51
C HIS A 5 6.35 -3.42 0.14
N VAL A 6 5.78 -2.23 0.20
CA VAL A 6 6.39 -1.09 0.87
C VAL A 6 5.89 -1.05 2.32
N LYS A 7 6.83 -1.00 3.26
CA LYS A 7 6.55 -0.90 4.69
C LYS A 7 6.36 0.56 5.05
N THR A 8 5.20 0.89 5.61
CA THR A 8 4.85 2.24 6.05
C THR A 8 5.36 2.48 7.48
N PRO A 9 5.50 3.74 7.92
CA PRO A 9 6.01 4.06 9.26
C PRO A 9 5.33 3.32 10.41
N ASP A 10 4.00 3.29 10.43
CA ASP A 10 3.22 2.67 11.51
C ASP A 10 3.07 1.15 11.36
N SER A 11 3.72 0.54 10.35
CA SER A 11 3.81 -0.93 10.21
C SER A 11 4.78 -1.58 11.21
N GLY A 12 5.54 -0.78 11.98
CA GLY A 12 6.57 -1.25 12.91
C GLY A 12 7.90 -1.65 12.23
N ALA A 13 8.00 -1.46 10.90
CA ALA A 13 9.20 -1.69 10.10
C ALA A 13 9.54 -0.47 9.22
N ALA A 14 9.34 0.73 9.76
CA ALA A 14 9.79 1.98 9.12
C ALA A 14 11.26 1.84 8.70
N ASP A 15 11.63 2.37 7.53
CA ASP A 15 12.97 2.33 6.93
C ASP A 15 13.48 0.97 6.40
N SER A 16 12.67 -0.10 6.43
CA SER A 16 13.10 -1.39 5.88
C SER A 16 12.96 -1.49 4.35
N PHE A 17 12.32 -0.52 3.69
CA PHE A 17 12.16 -0.54 2.24
C PHE A 17 13.44 -0.06 1.55
N ASN A 18 14.22 -1.01 1.02
CA ASN A 18 15.42 -0.68 0.27
C ASN A 18 15.04 -0.04 -1.08
N ILE A 19 15.26 1.28 -1.19
CA ILE A 19 14.99 2.06 -2.40
C ILE A 19 15.69 1.49 -3.65
N ASN A 20 16.82 0.79 -3.49
CA ASN A 20 17.52 0.17 -4.61
C ASN A 20 16.69 -0.91 -5.28
N ASN A 21 15.67 -1.46 -4.61
CA ASN A 21 14.74 -2.41 -5.22
C ASN A 21 13.97 -1.80 -6.40
N LEU A 22 13.80 -0.47 -6.42
CA LEU A 22 13.18 0.23 -7.56
C LEU A 22 13.96 0.01 -8.87
N LYS A 23 15.28 -0.23 -8.80
CA LYS A 23 16.12 -0.48 -9.99
C LYS A 23 15.79 -1.79 -10.71
N PHE A 24 15.17 -2.74 -10.01
CA PHE A 24 14.74 -4.02 -10.58
C PHE A 24 13.27 -3.99 -11.02
N ALA A 25 12.56 -2.88 -10.79
CA ALA A 25 11.16 -2.73 -11.17
C ALA A 25 11.04 -2.41 -12.67
N ASN A 26 10.06 -3.04 -13.31
CA ASN A 26 9.63 -2.73 -14.67
C ASN A 26 8.19 -2.19 -14.67
N HIS A 27 7.67 -1.78 -15.83
CA HIS A 27 6.34 -1.20 -15.98
C HIS A 27 5.17 -2.11 -15.49
N LEU A 28 5.40 -3.42 -15.34
CA LEU A 28 4.42 -4.37 -14.79
C LEU A 28 4.54 -4.54 -13.27
N THR A 29 5.39 -3.75 -12.61
CA THR A 29 5.59 -3.85 -11.16
C THR A 29 4.48 -3.11 -10.44
N GLU A 30 3.92 -3.76 -9.42
CA GLU A 30 2.94 -3.18 -8.51
C GLU A 30 3.61 -2.84 -7.17
N PHE A 31 3.43 -1.60 -6.71
CA PHE A 31 3.88 -1.17 -5.38
C PHE A 31 2.71 -1.13 -4.44
N LYS A 32 2.70 -2.03 -3.46
CA LYS A 32 1.64 -2.13 -2.46
C LYS A 32 2.07 -1.55 -1.13
N PHE A 33 1.28 -0.61 -0.62
CA PHE A 33 1.43 0.00 0.70
C PHE A 33 0.31 -0.51 1.60
N VAL A 34 0.67 -1.00 2.79
CA VAL A 34 -0.31 -1.40 3.81
C VAL A 34 -0.50 -0.22 4.75
N ILE A 35 -1.62 0.49 4.63
CA ILE A 35 -1.90 1.72 5.38
C ILE A 35 -2.44 1.34 6.77
N CYS A 36 -1.79 1.79 7.83
CA CYS A 36 -2.22 1.53 9.21
C CYS A 36 -2.84 2.76 9.89
N SER A 37 -2.69 3.95 9.32
CA SER A 37 -3.14 5.23 9.91
C SER A 37 -3.21 6.34 8.85
N GLU A 38 -3.69 7.53 9.24
CA GLU A 38 -3.62 8.74 8.41
C GLU A 38 -2.18 9.16 8.11
N LYS A 39 -1.27 9.03 9.09
CA LYS A 39 0.15 9.33 8.91
C LYS A 39 0.79 8.42 7.85
N ASP A 40 0.42 7.15 7.84
CA ASP A 40 0.87 6.20 6.82
C ASP A 40 0.37 6.58 5.42
N PHE A 41 -0.87 7.06 5.32
CA PHE A 41 -1.43 7.53 4.06
C PHE A 41 -0.64 8.72 3.51
N ASP A 42 -0.46 9.76 4.34
CA ASP A 42 0.26 10.97 3.94
C ASP A 42 1.73 10.67 3.58
N TRP A 43 2.37 9.79 4.35
CA TRP A 43 3.72 9.34 4.06
C TRP A 43 3.78 8.59 2.72
N SER A 44 2.81 7.70 2.44
CA SER A 44 2.77 6.92 1.20
C SER A 44 2.56 7.81 -0.02
N GLU A 45 1.70 8.83 0.08
CA GLU A 45 1.51 9.82 -0.98
C GLU A 45 2.81 10.57 -1.29
N ASN A 46 3.49 11.05 -0.24
CA ASN A 46 4.75 11.77 -0.38
C ASN A 46 5.84 10.87 -0.98
N PHE A 47 5.96 9.63 -0.51
CA PHE A 47 6.92 8.66 -1.04
C PHE A 47 6.68 8.39 -2.53
N CYS A 48 5.42 8.14 -2.92
CA CYS A 48 5.07 7.92 -4.32
C CYS A 48 5.38 9.12 -5.21
N ARG A 49 5.20 10.35 -4.72
CA ARG A 49 5.54 11.58 -5.46
C ARG A 49 7.05 11.79 -5.57
N GLN A 50 7.78 11.63 -4.47
CA GLN A 50 9.24 11.80 -4.41
C GLN A 50 9.97 10.81 -5.33
N HIS A 51 9.44 9.60 -5.50
CA HIS A 51 10.02 8.56 -6.34
C HIS A 51 9.31 8.36 -7.68
N ASP A 52 8.37 9.26 -8.02
CA ASP A 52 7.67 9.27 -9.30
C ASP A 52 7.00 7.92 -9.62
N LEU A 53 6.44 7.28 -8.59
CA LEU A 53 5.83 5.96 -8.72
C LEU A 53 4.50 6.02 -9.45
N PHE A 54 3.72 7.08 -9.24
CA PHE A 54 2.39 7.24 -9.84
C PHE A 54 2.42 7.35 -11.38
N SER A 55 3.53 7.81 -11.97
CA SER A 55 3.67 7.92 -13.42
C SER A 55 4.21 6.65 -14.06
N LYS A 56 4.93 5.82 -13.31
CA LYS A 56 5.69 4.66 -13.84
C LYS A 56 5.05 3.32 -13.54
N TYR A 57 4.29 3.22 -12.45
CA TYR A 57 3.88 1.94 -11.89
C TYR A 57 2.45 1.98 -11.38
N THR A 58 1.89 0.78 -11.15
CA THR A 58 0.62 0.66 -10.42
C THR A 58 0.89 0.75 -8.93
N VAL A 59 0.27 1.72 -8.25
CA VAL A 59 0.34 1.89 -6.80
C VAL A 59 -0.95 1.39 -6.16
N LEU A 60 -0.82 0.51 -5.17
CA LEU A 60 -1.92 -0.16 -4.48
C LEU A 60 -1.91 0.21 -3.00
N TYR A 61 -2.99 0.78 -2.48
CA TYR A 61 -3.17 1.04 -1.05
C TYR A 61 -4.09 -0.02 -0.47
N SER A 62 -3.62 -0.68 0.59
CA SER A 62 -4.33 -1.77 1.25
C SER A 62 -4.54 -1.44 2.71
N PRO A 63 -5.77 -1.53 3.25
CA PRO A 63 -6.00 -1.22 4.65
C PRO A 63 -5.40 -2.32 5.53
N SER A 64 -4.80 -1.93 6.64
CA SER A 64 -4.36 -2.86 7.67
C SER A 64 -5.57 -3.43 8.41
N PHE A 65 -5.79 -4.74 8.24
CA PHE A 65 -6.98 -5.42 8.74
C PHE A 65 -7.15 -5.21 10.25
N GLY A 66 -8.36 -4.81 10.66
CA GLY A 66 -8.70 -4.55 12.06
C GLY A 66 -8.09 -3.28 12.67
N LYS A 67 -7.21 -2.56 11.97
CA LYS A 67 -6.66 -1.27 12.42
C LYS A 67 -7.39 -0.06 11.83
N ILE A 68 -7.63 -0.09 10.53
CA ILE A 68 -8.40 0.95 9.81
C ILE A 68 -9.47 0.29 8.96
N SER A 69 -10.58 1.00 8.73
CA SER A 69 -11.65 0.47 7.87
C SER A 69 -11.31 0.66 6.39
N GLU A 70 -11.82 -0.26 5.56
CA GLU A 70 -11.75 -0.19 4.10
C GLU A 70 -12.45 1.07 3.58
N ARG A 71 -13.60 1.42 4.20
CA ARG A 71 -14.36 2.62 3.87
C ARG A 71 -13.52 3.87 4.08
N TRP A 72 -12.89 4.01 5.24
CA TRP A 72 -12.06 5.17 5.56
C TRP A 72 -10.95 5.34 4.52
N LEU A 73 -10.28 4.24 4.13
CA LEU A 73 -9.22 4.33 3.13
C LEU A 73 -9.76 4.69 1.74
N ALA A 74 -10.92 4.14 1.35
CA ALA A 74 -11.57 4.51 0.09
C ALA A 74 -11.93 6.00 0.05
N GLU A 75 -12.53 6.51 1.13
CA GLU A 75 -12.89 7.93 1.27
C GLU A 75 -11.66 8.82 1.21
N LYS A 76 -10.54 8.44 1.86
CA LYS A 76 -9.29 9.19 1.79
C LYS A 76 -8.68 9.24 0.39
N ILE A 77 -8.69 8.12 -0.33
CA ILE A 77 -8.23 8.06 -1.73
C ILE A 77 -9.03 9.05 -2.60
N LEU A 78 -10.35 9.09 -2.41
CA LEU A 78 -11.24 10.02 -3.12
C LEU A 78 -11.03 11.47 -2.69
N GLU A 79 -10.99 11.75 -1.39
CA GLU A 79 -10.79 13.09 -0.82
C GLU A 79 -9.51 13.74 -1.34
N LYS A 80 -8.42 12.96 -1.41
CA LYS A 80 -7.11 13.46 -1.87
C LYS A 80 -6.90 13.34 -3.37
N ASN A 81 -7.87 12.81 -4.12
CA ASN A 81 -7.75 12.49 -5.54
C ASN A 81 -6.44 11.72 -5.85
N SER A 82 -6.15 10.71 -5.01
CA SER A 82 -4.94 9.90 -5.13
C SER A 82 -5.00 9.05 -6.39
N ILE A 83 -3.84 8.90 -7.06
CA ILE A 83 -3.68 8.02 -8.24
C ILE A 83 -3.62 6.54 -7.82
N SER A 84 -3.48 6.26 -6.52
CA SER A 84 -3.47 4.90 -5.99
C SER A 84 -4.79 4.16 -6.23
N ARG A 85 -4.72 2.83 -6.26
CA ARG A 85 -5.90 1.96 -6.29
C ARG A 85 -6.09 1.29 -4.94
N LEU A 86 -7.34 1.21 -4.48
CA LEU A 86 -7.67 0.45 -3.29
C LEU A 86 -7.54 -1.06 -3.56
N GLN A 87 -6.79 -1.76 -2.73
CA GLN A 87 -6.67 -3.21 -2.74
C GLN A 87 -7.05 -3.81 -1.38
N LEU A 88 -8.16 -4.53 -1.33
CA LEU A 88 -8.57 -5.22 -0.12
C LEU A 88 -7.76 -6.50 0.12
N GLN A 89 -7.55 -6.84 1.39
CA GLN A 89 -6.98 -8.12 1.77
C GLN A 89 -8.07 -9.21 1.69
N LEU A 90 -8.45 -9.59 0.46
CA LEU A 90 -9.58 -10.50 0.20
C LEU A 90 -9.54 -11.79 1.02
N HIS A 91 -8.35 -12.34 1.29
CA HIS A 91 -8.22 -13.55 2.09
C HIS A 91 -8.73 -13.39 3.54
N LYS A 92 -8.65 -12.18 4.12
CA LYS A 92 -9.23 -11.87 5.45
C LYS A 92 -10.74 -11.69 5.43
N ILE A 93 -11.33 -11.53 4.24
CA ILE A 93 -12.78 -11.38 4.04
C ILE A 93 -13.40 -12.75 3.72
N ILE A 94 -12.74 -13.54 2.87
CA ILE A 94 -13.23 -14.84 2.39
C ILE A 94 -13.04 -15.93 3.45
N TRP A 95 -11.89 -15.93 4.13
CA TRP A 95 -11.59 -16.89 5.20
C TRP A 95 -11.58 -16.21 6.56
N SER A 96 -11.63 -17.03 7.61
CA SER A 96 -11.41 -16.53 8.97
C SER A 96 -10.10 -15.72 9.01
N PRO A 97 -10.07 -14.54 9.64
CA PRO A 97 -8.87 -13.70 9.71
C PRO A 97 -7.63 -14.43 10.23
N ASP A 98 -7.82 -15.46 11.05
CA ASP A 98 -6.75 -16.26 11.65
C ASP A 98 -6.35 -17.49 10.82
N ALA A 99 -7.04 -17.75 9.71
CA ALA A 99 -6.71 -18.83 8.79
C ALA A 99 -5.31 -18.61 8.19
N ARG A 100 -4.50 -19.67 8.21
CA ARG A 100 -3.14 -19.68 7.64
C ARG A 100 -3.11 -20.58 6.41
N GLY A 101 -2.34 -20.20 5.40
CA GLY A 101 -2.15 -20.99 4.18
C GLY A 101 -3.28 -20.86 3.14
N VAL A 102 -4.03 -19.77 3.18
CA VAL A 102 -5.15 -19.44 2.28
C VAL A 102 -4.86 -18.24 1.40
#